data_AF-A0A091NYZ8-F1
#
_entry.id   AF-A0A091NYZ8-F1
#
_cell.length_a   1.000
_cell.length_b   1.000
_cell.length_c   1.000
_cell.angle_alpha   90.00
_cell.angle_beta   90.00
_cell.angle_gamma   90.00
#
_symmetry.space_group_name_H-M   'P 1'
#
loop_
_entity.id
_entity.type
_entity.pdbx_description
1 polymer ?
#
loop_
_entity_poly.entity_id
_entity_poly.type
_entity_poly.pdbx_seq_one_letter_code
_entity_poly.pdbx_strand_id
1 'polypeptide(L)'
;IQEEERRMASVAARKEEERKRESHKQTLLKEKKRLTICNIARQWEIQQNRIALVASLNQDKDNEPCQINGSAAYVFPEESRSLDTILSSAVQGLSVLESHLVEVEGDTLCLYGAGALECLDRNWSVQTAGIIVTVSFMFIEFDEIVQALTKLKIKFPNSVHLKFKETNLMMLQQFNALAQMHRIEQLTVDPQGNPVVNFSLWKYYVLFRLNHFNLQKINGVKVTGNDIVMAERLFGILAYVASSELPHYRMLSLIGESRRKQFHYLLEGKGKKSGIGSEESSDNRSGGESTTRATLNYMTKDFHMEKLEEIKERKTFCQTYVENLVKEAADINMKNESLQKLWPQMFIELVRDAVIEIRNKNSYMKLCLQRITDQKQ
;
A
#
# COMPACT_ATOMS: atom_id res chain seq x y z
N ILE A 1 31.21 -67.66 -20.11
CA ILE A 1 30.33 -66.54 -19.71
C ILE A 1 29.06 -67.16 -19.15
N GLN A 2 28.94 -67.18 -17.83
CA GLN A 2 27.80 -67.79 -17.14
C GLN A 2 26.53 -66.97 -17.41
N GLU A 3 25.38 -67.65 -17.48
CA GLU A 3 24.05 -67.05 -17.67
C GLU A 3 23.79 -65.89 -16.68
N GLU A 4 24.35 -66.00 -15.48
CA GLU A 4 24.31 -65.00 -14.41
C GLU A 4 25.06 -63.70 -14.76
N GLU A 5 26.22 -63.79 -15.43
CA GLU A 5 26.99 -62.63 -15.89
C GLU A 5 26.24 -61.84 -16.98
N ARG A 6 25.53 -62.54 -17.87
CA ARG A 6 24.67 -61.90 -18.90
C ARG A 6 23.47 -61.19 -18.28
N ARG A 7 22.86 -61.78 -17.25
CA ARG A 7 21.75 -61.19 -16.51
C ARG A 7 22.20 -59.93 -15.75
N MET A 8 23.36 -59.97 -15.09
CA MET A 8 23.93 -58.80 -14.40
C MET A 8 24.31 -57.68 -15.37
N ALA A 9 24.90 -57.99 -16.52
CA ALA A 9 25.22 -57.01 -17.56
C ALA A 9 23.95 -56.33 -18.13
N SER A 10 22.85 -57.08 -18.31
CA SER A 10 21.57 -56.54 -18.78
C SER A 10 20.93 -55.58 -17.76
N VAL A 11 20.97 -55.90 -16.47
CA VAL A 11 20.46 -55.03 -15.40
C VAL A 11 21.32 -53.76 -15.28
N ALA A 12 22.65 -53.89 -15.36
CA ALA A 12 23.55 -52.74 -15.34
C ALA A 12 23.34 -51.81 -16.54
N ALA A 13 23.14 -52.36 -17.74
CA ALA A 13 22.85 -51.58 -18.94
C ALA A 13 21.51 -50.81 -18.83
N ARG A 14 20.46 -51.44 -18.31
CA ARG A 14 19.17 -50.78 -18.07
C ARG A 14 19.26 -49.67 -17.04
N LYS A 15 19.97 -49.90 -15.94
CA LYS A 15 20.21 -48.88 -14.88
C LYS A 15 21.01 -47.69 -15.41
N GLU A 16 22.01 -47.95 -16.25
CA GLU A 16 22.81 -46.90 -16.90
C GLU A 16 21.98 -46.08 -17.91
N GLU A 17 21.12 -46.74 -18.69
CA GLU A 17 20.20 -46.06 -19.61
C GLU A 17 19.18 -45.19 -18.86
N GLU A 18 18.63 -45.69 -17.74
CA GLU A 18 17.73 -44.94 -16.87
C GLU A 18 18.42 -43.73 -16.24
N ARG A 19 19.66 -43.88 -15.77
CA ARG A 19 20.50 -42.78 -15.28
C ARG A 19 20.72 -41.72 -16.35
N LYS A 20 20.98 -42.13 -17.60
CA LYS A 20 21.14 -41.21 -18.74
C LYS A 20 19.83 -40.47 -19.07
N ARG A 21 18.69 -41.16 -19.05
CA ARG A 21 17.38 -40.53 -19.25
C ARG A 21 17.04 -39.51 -18.16
N GLU A 22 17.30 -39.85 -16.90
CA GLU A 22 17.07 -38.94 -15.77
C GLU A 22 18.01 -37.73 -15.83
N SER A 23 19.30 -37.94 -16.15
CA SER A 23 20.25 -36.85 -16.37
C SER A 23 19.83 -35.94 -17.52
N HIS A 24 19.32 -36.50 -18.62
CA HIS A 24 18.84 -35.74 -19.77
C HIS A 24 17.59 -34.91 -19.39
N LYS A 25 16.66 -35.50 -18.65
CA LYS A 25 15.47 -34.80 -18.12
C LYS A 25 15.85 -33.64 -17.20
N GLN A 26 16.79 -33.85 -16.27
CA GLN A 26 17.29 -32.77 -15.41
C GLN A 26 17.97 -31.65 -16.20
N THR A 27 18.71 -31.99 -17.25
CA THR A 27 19.35 -31.00 -18.12
C THR A 27 18.30 -30.17 -18.86
N LEU A 28 17.26 -30.81 -19.40
CA LEU A 28 16.16 -30.13 -20.09
C LEU A 28 15.39 -29.21 -19.14
N LEU A 29 15.15 -29.63 -17.89
CA LEU A 29 14.51 -28.79 -16.88
C LEU A 29 15.36 -27.57 -16.50
N LYS A 30 16.67 -27.75 -16.32
CA LYS A 30 17.61 -26.65 -16.06
C LYS A 30 17.64 -25.66 -17.21
N GLU A 31 17.65 -26.15 -18.45
CA GLU A 31 17.67 -25.31 -19.63
C GLU A 31 16.34 -24.55 -19.79
N LYS A 32 15.21 -25.23 -19.57
CA LYS A 32 13.90 -24.57 -19.55
C LYS A 32 13.87 -23.44 -18.52
N LYS A 33 14.30 -23.71 -17.28
CA LYS A 33 14.42 -22.71 -16.21
C LYS A 33 15.27 -21.51 -16.66
N ARG A 34 16.45 -21.78 -17.26
CA ARG A 34 17.36 -20.73 -17.74
C ARG A 34 16.66 -19.84 -18.76
N LEU A 35 15.98 -20.41 -19.74
CA LEU A 35 15.25 -19.68 -20.76
C LEU A 35 14.10 -18.84 -20.17
N THR A 36 13.35 -19.39 -19.22
CA THR A 36 12.29 -18.66 -18.50
C THR A 36 12.84 -17.41 -17.81
N ILE A 37 13.93 -17.55 -17.05
CA ILE A 37 14.56 -16.42 -16.35
C ILE A 37 15.09 -15.38 -17.35
N CYS A 38 15.70 -15.82 -18.46
CA CYS A 38 16.15 -14.91 -19.51
C CYS A 38 14.98 -14.14 -20.15
N ASN A 39 13.85 -14.79 -20.39
CA ASN A 39 12.66 -14.15 -20.92
C ASN A 39 12.09 -13.11 -19.95
N ILE A 40 11.99 -13.44 -18.65
CA ILE A 40 11.54 -12.51 -17.60
C ILE A 40 12.47 -11.29 -17.53
N ALA A 41 13.79 -11.51 -17.51
CA ALA A 41 14.77 -10.43 -17.46
C ALA A 41 14.67 -9.50 -18.68
N ARG A 42 14.45 -10.06 -19.88
CA ARG A 42 14.23 -9.27 -21.10
C ARG A 42 12.94 -8.44 -21.01
N GLN A 43 11.85 -9.01 -20.52
CA GLN A 43 10.59 -8.27 -20.35
C GLN A 43 10.74 -7.13 -19.33
N TRP A 44 11.45 -7.39 -18.23
CA TRP A 44 11.81 -6.39 -17.24
C TRP A 44 12.58 -5.23 -17.88
N GLU A 45 13.63 -5.51 -18.65
CA GLU A 45 14.41 -4.48 -19.34
C GLU A 45 13.57 -3.65 -20.32
N ILE A 46 12.72 -4.29 -21.12
CA ILE A 46 11.79 -3.60 -22.03
C ILE A 46 10.86 -2.67 -21.25
N GLN A 47 10.32 -3.13 -20.12
CA GLN A 47 9.47 -2.32 -19.24
C GLN A 47 10.22 -1.12 -18.68
N GLN A 48 11.45 -1.30 -18.18
CA GLN A 48 12.26 -0.20 -17.65
C GLN A 48 12.59 0.85 -18.72
N ASN A 49 12.92 0.41 -19.94
CA ASN A 49 13.18 1.31 -21.07
C ASN A 49 11.95 2.13 -21.45
N ARG A 50 10.75 1.53 -21.41
CA ARG A 50 9.48 2.26 -21.63
C ARG A 50 9.25 3.33 -20.56
N ILE A 51 9.47 2.99 -19.30
CA ILE A 51 9.32 3.93 -18.17
C ILE A 51 10.30 5.10 -18.33
N ALA A 52 11.57 4.81 -18.66
CA ALA A 52 12.58 5.82 -18.90
C ALA A 52 12.22 6.77 -20.06
N LEU A 53 11.70 6.22 -21.17
CA LEU A 53 11.26 7.01 -22.32
C LEU A 53 10.09 7.96 -21.98
N VAL A 54 9.10 7.47 -21.23
CA VAL A 54 7.97 8.28 -20.76
C VAL A 54 8.45 9.38 -19.82
N ALA A 55 9.41 9.08 -18.93
CA ALA A 55 9.99 10.08 -18.04
C ALA A 55 10.72 11.20 -18.82
N SER A 56 11.46 10.86 -19.89
CA SER A 56 12.12 11.87 -20.73
C SER A 56 11.14 12.74 -21.52
N LEU A 57 10.05 12.18 -22.04
CA LEU A 57 9.04 12.92 -22.81
C LEU A 57 8.24 13.91 -21.94
N ASN A 58 8.07 13.61 -20.65
CA ASN A 58 7.35 14.48 -19.73
C ASN A 58 8.21 15.64 -19.18
N GLN A 59 9.55 15.55 -19.24
CA GLN A 59 10.43 16.65 -18.82
C GLN A 59 10.45 17.83 -19.81
N ASP A 60 10.11 17.61 -21.09
CA ASP A 60 10.09 18.65 -22.12
C ASP A 60 8.81 19.49 -22.15
N LYS A 61 7.82 19.24 -21.27
CA LYS A 61 6.54 19.96 -21.26
C LYS A 61 6.42 21.12 -20.26
N ASP A 62 7.44 21.38 -19.45
CA ASP A 62 7.39 22.42 -18.41
C ASP A 62 7.99 23.79 -18.81
N ASN A 63 8.27 24.03 -20.10
CA ASN A 63 8.63 25.37 -20.60
C ASN A 63 7.72 25.82 -21.77
N GLU A 64 6.93 26.86 -21.47
CA GLU A 64 6.18 27.80 -22.33
C GLU A 64 4.65 27.65 -22.52
N PRO A 65 3.90 28.79 -22.56
CA PRO A 65 2.44 28.83 -22.54
C PRO A 65 1.80 28.77 -23.94
N CYS A 66 0.54 28.36 -23.97
CA CYS A 66 -0.29 28.07 -25.13
C CYS A 66 -0.35 29.18 -26.21
N GLN A 67 -0.31 28.77 -27.49
CA GLN A 67 -1.13 29.37 -28.55
C GLN A 67 -1.66 28.33 -29.55
N ILE A 68 -2.89 28.57 -29.97
CA ILE A 68 -3.71 27.78 -30.90
C ILE A 68 -3.33 28.16 -32.34
N ASN A 69 -3.00 27.19 -33.19
CA ASN A 69 -3.57 27.04 -34.54
C ASN A 69 -2.94 25.85 -35.29
N GLY A 70 -3.80 25.11 -35.98
CA GLY A 70 -3.45 23.88 -36.68
C GLY A 70 -2.58 24.07 -37.91
N SER A 71 -1.78 23.05 -38.19
CA SER A 71 -1.52 22.57 -39.55
C SER A 71 -0.91 21.16 -39.46
N ALA A 72 -1.32 20.31 -40.39
CA ALA A 72 -0.99 18.91 -40.48
C ALA A 72 0.52 18.67 -40.65
N ALA A 73 1.08 17.74 -39.88
CA ALA A 73 2.34 17.09 -40.21
C ALA A 73 2.45 15.72 -39.52
N TYR A 74 2.30 14.67 -40.34
CA TYR A 74 2.95 13.36 -40.24
C TYR A 74 2.88 12.61 -38.90
N VAL A 75 1.75 11.93 -38.70
CA VAL A 75 1.68 10.71 -37.90
C VAL A 75 2.33 9.59 -38.73
N PHE A 76 3.49 9.09 -38.30
CA PHE A 76 3.99 7.80 -38.78
C PHE A 76 3.02 6.72 -38.31
N PRO A 77 2.41 5.92 -39.20
CA PRO A 77 1.78 4.68 -38.80
C PRO A 77 2.92 3.72 -38.48
N GLU A 78 3.21 3.49 -37.20
CA GLU A 78 4.02 2.33 -36.82
C GLU A 78 3.24 1.09 -37.27
N GLU A 79 3.81 0.40 -38.26
CA GLU A 79 3.40 -0.92 -38.70
C GLU A 79 3.52 -1.90 -37.54
N SER A 80 2.47 -1.97 -36.72
CA SER A 80 2.24 -3.02 -35.73
C SER A 80 1.83 -4.33 -36.41
N ARG A 81 2.57 -4.75 -37.44
CA ARG A 81 2.47 -6.05 -38.12
C ARG A 81 3.81 -6.37 -38.77
N SER A 82 4.61 -7.26 -38.15
CA SER A 82 5.33 -8.35 -38.85
C SER A 82 6.52 -8.99 -38.12
N LEU A 83 6.84 -8.62 -36.86
CA LEU A 83 8.01 -9.23 -36.17
C LEU A 83 7.68 -10.29 -35.11
N ASP A 84 6.40 -10.60 -34.87
CA ASP A 84 5.98 -11.69 -33.95
C ASP A 84 5.57 -13.00 -34.67
N THR A 85 5.29 -12.94 -35.97
CA THR A 85 4.77 -14.10 -36.72
C THR A 85 5.87 -15.03 -37.26
N ILE A 86 7.10 -14.53 -37.44
CA ILE A 86 8.17 -15.30 -38.09
C ILE A 86 8.98 -16.15 -37.09
N LEU A 87 8.98 -15.81 -35.79
CA LEU A 87 9.69 -16.60 -34.76
C LEU A 87 8.80 -17.69 -34.12
N SER A 88 7.48 -17.66 -34.34
CA SER A 88 6.54 -18.65 -33.79
C SER A 88 6.47 -19.96 -34.56
N SER A 89 7.06 -20.06 -35.76
CA SER A 89 6.84 -21.22 -36.67
C SER A 89 7.94 -22.28 -36.65
N ALA A 90 9.07 -22.07 -35.96
CA ALA A 90 10.19 -23.02 -36.00
C ALA A 90 10.18 -24.09 -34.89
N VAL A 91 9.36 -23.94 -33.84
CA VAL A 91 9.21 -24.96 -32.78
C VAL A 91 7.77 -24.97 -32.26
N GLN A 92 6.89 -25.74 -32.92
CA GLN A 92 5.57 -26.09 -32.36
C GLN A 92 5.76 -26.81 -31.02
N GLY A 93 5.60 -26.08 -29.92
CA GLY A 93 5.72 -26.61 -28.55
C GLY A 93 6.25 -25.63 -27.50
N LEU A 94 6.81 -24.48 -27.91
CA LEU A 94 7.22 -23.42 -26.98
C LEU A 94 6.05 -22.45 -26.77
N SER A 95 5.18 -22.81 -25.84
CA SER A 95 4.18 -21.91 -25.27
C SER A 95 4.85 -20.60 -24.81
N VAL A 96 4.53 -19.51 -25.51
CA VAL A 96 4.80 -18.11 -25.14
C VAL A 96 3.96 -17.72 -23.91
N LEU A 97 4.18 -18.42 -22.80
CA LEU A 97 3.68 -18.10 -21.45
C LEU A 97 4.74 -18.49 -20.42
N GLU A 98 5.74 -17.62 -20.25
CA GLU A 98 6.80 -17.75 -19.24
C GLU A 98 7.09 -16.37 -18.63
N SER A 99 6.03 -15.64 -18.24
CA SER A 99 6.12 -14.29 -17.64
C SER A 99 6.54 -14.28 -16.17
N HIS A 100 6.57 -15.44 -15.53
CA HIS A 100 6.94 -15.58 -14.12
C HIS A 100 7.45 -17.00 -13.81
N LEU A 101 8.24 -17.14 -12.75
CA LEU A 101 8.73 -18.41 -12.24
C LEU A 101 8.76 -18.37 -10.71
N VAL A 102 8.36 -19.48 -10.08
CA VAL A 102 8.46 -19.68 -8.63
C VAL A 102 9.27 -20.93 -8.38
N GLU A 103 10.31 -20.82 -7.57
CA GLU A 103 11.20 -21.91 -7.25
C GLU A 103 11.42 -22.00 -5.74
N VAL A 104 11.46 -23.22 -5.22
CA VAL A 104 11.92 -23.49 -3.85
C VAL A 104 13.25 -24.21 -3.94
N GLU A 105 14.31 -23.52 -3.54
CA GLU A 105 15.67 -24.06 -3.45
C GLU A 105 16.04 -24.19 -1.97
N GLY A 106 15.90 -25.40 -1.42
CA GLY A 106 16.15 -25.66 0.00
C GLY A 106 15.22 -24.86 0.90
N ASP A 107 15.77 -23.88 1.61
CA ASP A 107 15.07 -22.96 2.52
C ASP A 107 14.72 -21.61 1.86
N THR A 108 14.99 -21.47 0.57
CA THR A 108 14.85 -20.22 -0.16
C THR A 108 13.72 -20.31 -1.19
N LEU A 109 12.73 -19.44 -1.05
CA LEU A 109 11.67 -19.21 -2.03
C LEU A 109 12.10 -18.09 -3.00
N CYS A 110 12.30 -18.42 -4.26
CA CYS A 110 12.66 -17.48 -5.32
C CYS A 110 11.44 -17.16 -6.19
N LEU A 111 11.11 -15.88 -6.29
CA LEU A 111 10.00 -15.33 -7.06
C LEU A 111 10.57 -14.47 -8.19
N TYR A 112 10.28 -14.86 -9.43
CA TYR A 112 10.75 -14.18 -10.63
C TYR A 112 9.56 -13.62 -11.40
N GLY A 113 9.55 -12.31 -11.67
CA GLY A 113 8.48 -11.64 -12.40
C GLY A 113 7.22 -11.39 -11.58
N ALA A 114 6.48 -10.33 -11.90
CA ALA A 114 5.28 -9.88 -11.19
C ALA A 114 4.26 -11.00 -10.90
N GLY A 115 3.98 -11.85 -11.89
CA GLY A 115 3.03 -12.98 -11.77
C GLY A 115 3.43 -14.04 -10.74
N ALA A 116 4.69 -14.06 -10.28
CA ALA A 116 5.11 -14.97 -9.21
C ALA A 116 4.45 -14.62 -7.87
N LEU A 117 4.02 -13.37 -7.66
CA LEU A 117 3.35 -12.94 -6.44
C LEU A 117 1.97 -13.57 -6.28
N GLU A 118 1.27 -13.85 -7.38
CA GLU A 118 -0.03 -14.58 -7.36
C GLU A 118 0.14 -16.01 -6.85
N CYS A 119 1.33 -16.59 -7.01
CA CYS A 119 1.61 -17.94 -6.52
C CYS A 119 1.72 -18.03 -5.00
N LEU A 120 1.79 -16.90 -4.29
CA LEU A 120 1.68 -16.86 -2.83
C LEU A 120 0.28 -17.27 -2.34
N ASP A 121 -0.75 -17.10 -3.16
CA ASP A 121 -2.11 -17.50 -2.82
C ASP A 121 -2.34 -19.01 -2.93
N ARG A 122 -1.41 -19.74 -3.58
CA ARG A 122 -1.48 -21.20 -3.72
C ARG A 122 -1.47 -21.90 -2.36
N ASN A 123 -1.93 -23.15 -2.38
CA ASN A 123 -1.89 -24.04 -1.22
C ASN A 123 -0.49 -24.64 -1.08
N TRP A 124 0.34 -24.01 -0.24
CA TRP A 124 1.65 -24.52 0.12
C TRP A 124 1.51 -25.64 1.17
N SER A 125 2.29 -26.71 1.03
CA SER A 125 2.33 -27.74 2.06
C SER A 125 2.91 -27.15 3.36
N VAL A 126 2.40 -27.57 4.51
CA VAL A 126 2.88 -27.09 5.83
C VAL A 126 4.39 -27.33 5.98
N GLN A 127 4.90 -28.44 5.44
CA GLN A 127 6.31 -28.77 5.47
C GLN A 127 7.13 -27.79 4.64
N THR A 128 6.74 -27.53 3.39
CA THR A 128 7.44 -26.57 2.52
C THR A 128 7.40 -25.16 3.10
N ALA A 129 6.23 -24.70 3.54
CA ALA A 129 6.06 -23.37 4.13
C ALA A 129 6.87 -23.19 5.42
N GLY A 130 7.02 -24.26 6.21
CA GLY A 130 7.80 -24.24 7.45
C GLY A 130 9.32 -24.23 7.23
N ILE A 131 9.81 -24.82 6.14
CA ILE A 131 11.24 -24.86 5.77
C ILE A 131 11.72 -23.53 5.18
N ILE A 132 10.83 -22.75 4.56
CA ILE A 132 11.20 -21.49 3.91
C ILE A 132 11.55 -20.44 4.97
N VAL A 133 12.82 -20.02 4.95
CA VAL A 133 13.40 -19.00 5.82
C VAL A 133 13.77 -17.74 5.03
N THR A 134 14.14 -17.93 3.76
CA THR A 134 14.56 -16.85 2.86
C THR A 134 13.56 -16.68 1.73
N VAL A 135 13.19 -15.43 1.43
CA VAL A 135 12.34 -15.09 0.27
C VAL A 135 13.10 -14.11 -0.61
N SER A 136 13.25 -14.47 -1.89
CA SER A 136 14.00 -13.70 -2.87
C SER A 136 13.09 -13.22 -3.98
N PHE A 137 13.06 -11.91 -4.21
CA PHE A 137 12.32 -11.27 -5.28
C PHE A 137 13.29 -10.84 -6.39
N MET A 138 12.97 -11.20 -7.64
CA MET A 138 13.79 -10.89 -8.81
C MET A 138 12.92 -10.40 -9.97
N PHE A 139 13.25 -9.23 -10.53
CA PHE A 139 12.51 -8.62 -11.65
C PHE A 139 11.04 -8.33 -11.30
N ILE A 140 10.81 -7.73 -10.13
CA ILE A 140 9.47 -7.40 -9.61
C ILE A 140 9.52 -6.00 -9.03
N GLU A 141 8.63 -5.11 -9.44
CA GLU A 141 8.55 -3.76 -8.88
C GLU A 141 8.28 -3.83 -7.37
N PHE A 142 9.04 -3.07 -6.58
CA PHE A 142 8.90 -3.10 -5.12
C PHE A 142 7.48 -2.78 -4.66
N ASP A 143 6.77 -1.88 -5.35
CA ASP A 143 5.40 -1.50 -5.02
C ASP A 143 4.43 -2.69 -5.12
N GLU A 144 4.65 -3.61 -6.05
CA GLU A 144 3.88 -4.85 -6.16
C GLU A 144 4.21 -5.81 -5.01
N ILE A 145 5.49 -5.88 -4.61
CA ILE A 145 5.92 -6.68 -3.46
C ILE A 145 5.23 -6.21 -2.18
N VAL A 146 5.09 -4.90 -1.98
CA VAL A 146 4.42 -4.32 -0.79
C VAL A 146 3.01 -4.86 -0.63
N GLN A 147 2.25 -4.99 -1.71
CA GLN A 147 0.89 -5.54 -1.68
C GLN A 147 0.88 -7.03 -1.27
N ALA A 148 1.95 -7.76 -1.59
CA ALA A 148 2.11 -9.18 -1.27
C ALA A 148 2.69 -9.45 0.13
N LEU A 149 3.28 -8.45 0.83
CA LEU A 149 3.92 -8.65 2.14
C LEU A 149 2.98 -9.24 3.20
N THR A 150 1.72 -8.81 3.22
CA THR A 150 0.73 -9.34 4.18
C THR A 150 0.43 -10.82 3.91
N LYS A 151 0.37 -11.23 2.64
CA LYS A 151 0.18 -12.64 2.24
C LYS A 151 1.39 -13.47 2.64
N LEU A 152 2.59 -12.95 2.37
CA LEU A 152 3.86 -13.61 2.70
C LEU A 152 3.96 -13.89 4.20
N LYS A 153 3.63 -12.88 5.02
CA LYS A 153 3.58 -12.97 6.48
C LYS A 153 2.69 -14.10 7.00
N ILE A 154 1.56 -14.36 6.35
CA ILE A 154 0.61 -15.42 6.75
C ILE A 154 1.07 -16.79 6.26
N LYS A 155 1.52 -16.88 5.00
CA LYS A 155 1.86 -18.15 4.35
C LYS A 155 3.23 -18.69 4.76
N PHE A 156 4.17 -17.82 5.10
CA PHE A 156 5.56 -18.16 5.43
C PHE A 156 5.98 -17.47 6.75
N PRO A 157 5.43 -17.90 7.90
CA PRO A 157 5.66 -17.24 9.19
C PRO A 157 7.12 -17.34 9.67
N ASN A 158 7.89 -18.31 9.15
CA ASN A 158 9.31 -18.51 9.47
C ASN A 158 10.25 -17.70 8.56
N SER A 159 9.71 -16.93 7.60
CA SER A 159 10.55 -16.08 6.75
C SER A 159 11.16 -14.95 7.58
N VAL A 160 12.49 -14.93 7.65
CA VAL A 160 13.26 -13.92 8.39
C VAL A 160 14.30 -13.23 7.52
N HIS A 161 14.50 -13.70 6.29
CA HIS A 161 15.44 -13.13 5.33
C HIS A 161 14.72 -12.72 4.05
N LEU A 162 14.79 -11.44 3.70
CA LEU A 162 14.29 -10.93 2.41
C LEU A 162 15.46 -10.53 1.51
N LYS A 163 15.41 -10.98 0.25
CA LYS A 163 16.37 -10.63 -0.80
C LYS A 163 15.67 -9.89 -1.92
N PHE A 164 16.24 -8.77 -2.35
CA PHE A 164 15.72 -7.91 -3.40
C PHE A 164 16.78 -7.76 -4.49
N LYS A 165 16.44 -8.13 -5.73
CA LYS A 165 17.30 -7.97 -6.89
C LYS A 165 16.48 -7.48 -8.07
N GLU A 166 16.91 -6.40 -8.73
CA GLU A 166 16.15 -5.84 -9.85
C GLU A 166 14.70 -5.55 -9.43
N THR A 167 14.52 -4.75 -8.38
CA THR A 167 13.20 -4.45 -7.79
C THR A 167 12.84 -2.97 -7.75
N ASN A 168 13.68 -2.10 -8.35
CA ASN A 168 13.45 -0.65 -8.38
C ASN A 168 13.24 -0.02 -7.00
N LEU A 169 14.04 -0.43 -6.02
CA LEU A 169 14.15 0.29 -4.77
C LEU A 169 14.92 1.60 -5.01
N MET A 170 14.19 2.72 -5.06
CA MET A 170 14.69 4.05 -5.37
C MET A 170 14.85 4.93 -4.13
N MET A 171 13.94 4.80 -3.16
CA MET A 171 13.79 5.73 -2.03
C MET A 171 13.89 5.02 -0.69
N LEU A 172 14.40 5.71 0.33
CA LEU A 172 14.49 5.18 1.69
C LEU A 172 13.13 4.80 2.29
N GLN A 173 12.11 5.63 2.04
CA GLN A 173 10.77 5.43 2.59
C GLN A 173 10.14 4.09 2.21
N GLN A 174 10.54 3.49 1.07
CA GLN A 174 10.08 2.17 0.65
C GLN A 174 10.36 1.09 1.71
N PHE A 175 11.47 1.20 2.44
CA PHE A 175 11.78 0.28 3.53
C PHE A 175 10.79 0.34 4.71
N ASN A 176 10.02 1.43 4.85
CA ASN A 176 8.96 1.52 5.86
C ASN A 176 7.90 0.43 5.66
N ALA A 177 7.67 -0.02 4.41
CA ALA A 177 6.72 -1.08 4.12
C ALA A 177 7.10 -2.42 4.79
N LEU A 178 8.41 -2.66 4.98
CA LEU A 178 8.90 -3.90 5.57
C LEU A 178 8.52 -4.04 7.05
N ALA A 179 8.17 -2.95 7.73
CA ALA A 179 7.65 -2.97 9.11
C ALA A 179 6.35 -3.79 9.26
N GLN A 180 5.64 -4.08 8.16
CA GLN A 180 4.42 -4.88 8.17
C GLN A 180 4.67 -6.37 8.48
N MET A 181 5.90 -6.85 8.30
CA MET A 181 6.29 -8.25 8.56
C MET A 181 6.25 -8.60 10.05
N HIS A 182 6.20 -9.90 10.39
CA HIS A 182 6.25 -10.32 11.81
C HIS A 182 7.66 -10.28 12.39
N ARG A 183 8.66 -10.65 11.59
CA ARG A 183 10.06 -10.74 12.00
C ARG A 183 10.93 -10.64 10.75
N ILE A 184 12.01 -9.88 10.83
CA ILE A 184 13.06 -9.83 9.81
C ILE A 184 14.39 -9.81 10.55
N GLU A 185 15.29 -10.74 10.25
CA GLU A 185 16.64 -10.76 10.82
C GLU A 185 17.71 -10.40 9.80
N GLN A 186 17.43 -10.66 8.52
CA GLN A 186 18.38 -10.45 7.45
C GLN A 186 17.72 -9.73 6.28
N LEU A 187 18.44 -8.76 5.73
CA LEU A 187 18.01 -8.04 4.54
C LEU A 187 19.15 -8.02 3.53
N THR A 188 18.88 -8.45 2.31
CA THR A 188 19.83 -8.33 1.19
C THR A 188 19.20 -7.53 0.07
N VAL A 189 19.81 -6.40 -0.28
CA VAL A 189 19.43 -5.57 -1.42
C VAL A 189 20.61 -5.57 -2.38
N ASP A 190 20.42 -6.19 -3.54
CA ASP A 190 21.41 -6.23 -4.61
C ASP A 190 21.58 -4.83 -5.23
N PRO A 191 22.82 -4.33 -5.45
CA PRO A 191 23.04 -3.05 -6.11
C PRO A 191 22.44 -2.96 -7.52
N GLN A 192 22.30 -4.09 -8.22
CA GLN A 192 21.71 -4.13 -9.55
C GLN A 192 20.19 -3.92 -9.49
N GLY A 193 19.73 -2.89 -10.20
CA GLY A 193 18.32 -2.48 -10.28
C GLY A 193 17.74 -1.91 -8.98
N ASN A 194 18.57 -1.51 -8.02
CA ASN A 194 18.13 -0.85 -6.79
C ASN A 194 18.99 0.40 -6.48
N PRO A 195 18.67 1.56 -7.08
CA PRO A 195 19.45 2.79 -6.91
C PRO A 195 19.59 3.27 -5.45
N VAL A 196 18.69 2.87 -4.55
CA VAL A 196 18.81 3.19 -3.12
C VAL A 196 20.14 2.72 -2.52
N VAL A 197 20.74 1.66 -3.08
CA VAL A 197 22.01 1.11 -2.58
C VAL A 197 23.18 2.08 -2.84
N ASN A 198 23.08 2.96 -3.84
CA ASN A 198 24.08 4.00 -4.12
C ASN A 198 24.11 5.08 -3.03
N PHE A 199 23.04 5.21 -2.25
CA PHE A 199 22.98 6.18 -1.16
C PHE A 199 23.61 5.63 0.12
N SER A 200 24.80 6.07 0.47
CA SER A 200 25.62 5.49 1.55
C SER A 200 24.90 5.30 2.91
N LEU A 201 23.92 6.15 3.25
CA LEU A 201 23.23 6.09 4.54
C LEU A 201 22.00 5.16 4.56
N TRP A 202 21.67 4.49 3.45
CA TRP A 202 20.45 3.65 3.37
C TRP A 202 20.44 2.56 4.44
N LYS A 203 21.59 1.96 4.74
CA LYS A 203 21.72 0.92 5.78
C LYS A 203 21.35 1.46 7.15
N TYR A 204 21.85 2.64 7.50
CA TYR A 204 21.53 3.29 8.77
C TYR A 204 20.05 3.68 8.84
N TYR A 205 19.44 4.10 7.73
CA TYR A 205 18.00 4.37 7.69
C TYR A 205 17.18 3.12 7.97
N VAL A 206 17.52 2.00 7.32
CA VAL A 206 16.86 0.71 7.53
C VAL A 206 17.01 0.26 8.98
N LEU A 207 18.22 0.36 9.55
CA LEU A 207 18.46 0.03 10.97
C LEU A 207 17.65 0.89 11.92
N PHE A 208 17.57 2.20 11.65
CA PHE A 208 16.75 3.12 12.43
C PHE A 208 15.25 2.76 12.35
N ARG A 209 14.73 2.57 11.13
CA ARG A 209 13.30 2.32 10.88
C ARG A 209 12.85 0.96 11.39
N LEU A 210 13.64 -0.08 11.12
CA LEU A 210 13.35 -1.48 11.44
C LEU A 210 14.02 -1.94 12.74
N ASN A 211 14.37 -1.00 13.62
CA ASN A 211 15.05 -1.31 14.88
C ASN A 211 14.30 -2.33 15.75
N HIS A 212 12.97 -2.33 15.70
CA HIS A 212 12.12 -3.26 16.44
C HIS A 212 12.34 -4.73 16.04
N PHE A 213 12.86 -5.00 14.83
CA PHE A 213 13.20 -6.35 14.40
C PHE A 213 14.62 -6.80 14.81
N ASN A 214 15.47 -5.89 15.28
CA ASN A 214 16.87 -6.18 15.64
C ASN A 214 17.63 -6.93 14.52
N LEU A 215 17.69 -6.32 13.33
CA LEU A 215 18.38 -6.90 12.17
C LEU A 215 19.80 -7.35 12.53
N GLN A 216 20.11 -8.61 12.21
CA GLN A 216 21.41 -9.22 12.48
C GLN A 216 22.38 -9.07 11.33
N LYS A 217 21.89 -9.11 10.07
CA LYS A 217 22.73 -8.98 8.87
C LYS A 217 22.08 -8.11 7.80
N ILE A 218 22.88 -7.26 7.15
CA ILE A 218 22.50 -6.50 5.97
C ILE A 218 23.53 -6.76 4.86
N ASN A 219 23.08 -7.23 3.70
CA ASN A 219 23.94 -7.64 2.56
C ASN A 219 25.09 -8.58 2.99
N GLY A 220 24.79 -9.55 3.86
CA GLY A 220 25.77 -10.51 4.39
C GLY A 220 26.70 -9.95 5.49
N VAL A 221 26.71 -8.63 5.73
CA VAL A 221 27.51 -7.99 6.78
C VAL A 221 26.75 -8.00 8.10
N LYS A 222 27.40 -8.41 9.19
CA LYS A 222 26.81 -8.41 10.54
C LYS A 222 26.62 -6.98 11.02
N VAL A 223 25.42 -6.69 11.54
CA VAL A 223 25.10 -5.40 12.17
C VAL A 223 25.76 -5.33 13.54
N THR A 224 26.44 -4.22 13.81
CA THR A 224 27.11 -3.97 15.09
C THR A 224 26.32 -2.97 15.95
N GLY A 225 26.57 -2.96 17.26
CA GLY A 225 25.95 -1.98 18.16
C GLY A 225 26.29 -0.52 17.79
N ASN A 226 27.49 -0.29 17.24
CA ASN A 226 27.88 1.03 16.74
C ASN A 226 27.00 1.49 15.57
N ASP A 227 26.61 0.57 14.68
CA ASP A 227 25.72 0.89 13.56
C ASP A 227 24.35 1.33 14.04
N ILE A 228 23.84 0.72 15.12
CA ILE A 228 22.56 1.11 15.74
C ILE A 228 22.67 2.51 16.37
N VAL A 229 23.75 2.79 17.10
CA VAL A 229 23.98 4.12 17.70
C VAL A 229 24.12 5.20 16.61
N MET A 230 24.84 4.91 15.52
CA MET A 230 24.96 5.82 14.39
C MET A 230 23.62 6.04 13.68
N ALA A 231 22.84 4.99 13.46
CA ALA A 231 21.50 5.08 12.89
C ALA A 231 20.59 6.00 13.71
N GLU A 232 20.60 5.85 15.04
CA GLU A 232 19.83 6.70 15.94
C GLU A 232 20.29 8.16 15.89
N ARG A 233 21.61 8.38 15.87
CA ARG A 233 22.18 9.73 15.79
C ARG A 233 21.81 10.44 14.49
N LEU A 234 21.78 9.72 13.37
CA LEU A 234 21.49 10.29 12.06
C LEU A 234 19.99 10.54 11.84
N PHE A 235 19.14 9.60 12.24
CA PHE A 235 17.73 9.59 11.87
C PHE A 235 16.76 9.73 13.04
N GLY A 236 17.22 9.73 14.29
CA GLY A 236 16.37 9.86 15.48
C GLY A 236 15.47 11.10 15.46
N ILE A 237 15.97 12.22 14.92
CA ILE A 237 15.21 13.47 14.76
C ILE A 237 14.00 13.28 13.83
N LEU A 238 14.06 12.41 12.83
CA LEU A 238 12.93 12.13 11.93
C LEU A 238 11.73 11.57 12.70
N ALA A 239 11.96 10.72 13.70
CA ALA A 239 10.90 10.19 14.56
C ALA A 239 10.21 11.33 15.33
N TYR A 240 11.01 12.27 15.85
CA TYR A 240 10.49 13.43 16.58
C TYR A 240 9.63 14.32 15.66
N VAL A 241 10.16 14.72 14.51
CA VAL A 241 9.44 15.57 13.54
C VAL A 241 8.18 14.89 13.03
N ALA A 242 8.25 13.61 12.66
CA ALA A 242 7.07 12.86 12.19
C ALA A 242 5.98 12.76 13.27
N SER A 243 6.37 12.70 14.56
CA SER A 243 5.41 12.67 15.67
C SER A 243 4.83 14.05 16.01
N SER A 244 5.56 15.14 15.79
CA SER A 244 5.10 16.51 16.10
C SER A 244 4.16 17.09 15.04
N GLU A 245 4.31 16.67 13.78
CA GLU A 245 3.49 17.12 12.64
C GLU A 245 2.09 16.47 12.61
N LEU A 246 1.83 15.45 13.44
CA LEU A 246 0.55 14.73 13.46
C LEU A 246 -0.37 15.24 14.60
N PRO A 247 -1.56 15.77 14.27
CA PRO A 247 -2.55 16.14 15.29
C PRO A 247 -2.88 14.95 16.21
N HIS A 248 -2.98 15.19 17.52
CA HIS A 248 -3.15 14.13 18.54
C HIS A 248 -4.30 13.14 18.25
N TYR A 249 -5.37 13.57 17.59
CA TYR A 249 -6.48 12.70 17.20
C TYR A 249 -6.10 11.65 16.13
N ARG A 250 -5.17 11.95 15.22
CA ARG A 250 -4.66 10.97 14.24
C ARG A 250 -3.70 9.96 14.87
N MET A 251 -2.92 10.42 15.85
CA MET A 251 -2.10 9.55 16.70
C MET A 251 -2.97 8.53 17.44
N LEU A 252 -4.11 8.95 18.00
CA LEU A 252 -5.08 8.06 18.66
C LEU A 252 -5.74 7.06 17.70
N SER A 253 -5.96 7.40 16.43
CA SER A 253 -6.48 6.44 15.42
C SER A 253 -5.47 5.34 15.07
N LEU A 254 -4.19 5.70 14.90
CA LEU A 254 -3.08 4.75 14.71
C LEU A 254 -2.91 3.85 15.96
N ILE A 255 -3.09 4.42 17.16
CA ILE A 255 -3.13 3.68 18.43
C ILE A 255 -4.36 2.75 18.51
N GLY A 256 -5.50 3.20 17.98
CA GLY A 256 -6.78 2.49 18.01
C GLY A 256 -6.81 1.24 17.15
N GLU A 257 -6.18 1.24 15.97
CA GLU A 257 -6.11 0.07 15.08
C GLU A 257 -5.33 -1.09 15.68
N SER A 258 -4.28 -0.80 16.46
CA SER A 258 -3.50 -1.81 17.20
C SER A 258 -4.35 -2.48 18.29
N ARG A 259 -5.19 -1.71 18.99
CA ARG A 259 -6.14 -2.25 19.99
C ARG A 259 -7.34 -2.95 19.36
N ARG A 260 -7.81 -2.50 18.19
CA ARG A 260 -8.98 -3.09 17.50
C ARG A 260 -8.68 -4.52 17.02
N LYS A 261 -7.44 -4.81 16.63
CA LYS A 261 -6.97 -6.18 16.30
C LYS A 261 -6.92 -7.09 17.54
N GLN A 262 -6.54 -6.57 18.71
CA GLN A 262 -6.63 -7.32 19.98
C GLN A 262 -8.09 -7.55 20.41
N PHE A 263 -8.98 -6.58 20.21
CA PHE A 263 -10.40 -6.72 20.54
C PHE A 263 -11.12 -7.73 19.63
N HIS A 264 -10.74 -7.84 18.35
CA HIS A 264 -11.32 -8.84 17.45
C HIS A 264 -10.96 -10.28 17.88
N TYR A 265 -9.73 -10.48 18.39
CA TYR A 265 -9.28 -11.78 18.91
C TYR A 265 -9.95 -12.13 20.25
N LEU A 266 -10.27 -11.12 21.07
CA LEU A 266 -10.96 -11.29 22.35
C LEU A 266 -12.48 -11.54 22.19
N LEU A 267 -13.11 -11.02 21.13
CA LEU A 267 -14.53 -11.27 20.87
C LEU A 267 -14.82 -12.69 20.35
N GLU A 268 -13.87 -13.35 19.69
CA GLU A 268 -14.03 -14.73 19.20
C GLU A 268 -13.75 -15.80 20.28
N GLY A 269 -13.20 -15.40 21.44
CA GLY A 269 -12.88 -16.30 22.56
C GLY A 269 -13.95 -16.40 23.64
N LYS A 270 -15.20 -16.75 23.31
CA LYS A 270 -16.21 -17.07 24.34
C LYS A 270 -16.08 -18.52 24.80
N GLY A 271 -15.42 -18.74 25.94
CA GLY A 271 -15.34 -20.06 26.58
C GLY A 271 -14.78 -20.10 28.01
N LYS A 272 -15.54 -19.61 29.00
CA LYS A 272 -15.58 -20.05 30.43
C LYS A 272 -14.26 -20.17 31.22
N LYS A 273 -14.01 -19.25 32.18
CA LYS A 273 -14.30 -19.34 33.64
C LYS A 273 -13.52 -18.26 34.44
N SER A 274 -14.14 -17.84 35.54
CA SER A 274 -13.72 -16.82 36.52
C SER A 274 -12.66 -17.34 37.52
N GLY A 275 -11.81 -16.44 38.05
CA GLY A 275 -11.07 -16.66 39.31
C GLY A 275 -9.91 -15.70 39.61
N ILE A 276 -10.20 -14.61 40.35
CA ILE A 276 -9.46 -14.00 41.48
C ILE A 276 -7.92 -13.83 41.39
N GLY A 277 -7.43 -12.59 41.58
CA GLY A 277 -6.27 -12.34 42.45
C GLY A 277 -5.14 -11.42 41.94
N SER A 278 -5.08 -10.24 42.56
CA SER A 278 -3.88 -9.49 42.97
C SER A 278 -3.02 -8.73 41.94
N GLU A 279 -2.64 -7.54 42.40
CA GLU A 279 -1.85 -6.50 41.78
C GLU A 279 -0.38 -6.86 41.55
N GLU A 280 0.24 -6.00 40.73
CA GLU A 280 1.65 -5.66 40.63
C GLU A 280 2.54 -6.34 39.57
N SER A 281 3.40 -5.47 39.03
CA SER A 281 4.57 -5.73 38.20
C SER A 281 4.36 -5.78 36.69
N SER A 282 4.36 -4.58 36.13
CA SER A 282 4.94 -4.21 34.85
C SER A 282 6.03 -5.14 34.31
N ASP A 283 5.72 -6.01 33.36
CA ASP A 283 6.66 -6.38 32.30
C ASP A 283 5.96 -7.06 31.10
N ASN A 284 5.14 -6.30 30.37
CA ASN A 284 4.72 -6.71 29.02
C ASN A 284 5.57 -5.97 27.98
N ARG A 285 6.85 -6.32 27.91
CA ARG A 285 7.72 -6.02 26.76
C ARG A 285 7.47 -7.03 25.63
N SER A 286 6.32 -6.92 24.98
CA SER A 286 6.09 -7.54 23.67
C SER A 286 6.30 -6.51 22.57
N GLY A 287 7.56 -6.39 22.12
CA GLY A 287 7.96 -5.96 20.77
C GLY A 287 7.24 -4.75 20.16
N GLY A 288 6.95 -3.71 20.95
CA GLY A 288 6.30 -2.50 20.46
C GLY A 288 7.29 -1.62 19.72
N GLU A 289 7.11 -1.48 18.41
CA GLU A 289 7.72 -0.40 17.63
C GLU A 289 7.58 0.93 18.38
N SER A 290 8.68 1.70 18.51
CA SER A 290 8.63 3.04 19.14
C SER A 290 7.53 3.85 18.46
N THR A 291 6.57 4.35 19.25
CA THR A 291 5.36 5.05 18.76
C THR A 291 5.66 6.20 17.80
N THR A 292 6.84 6.81 17.96
CA THR A 292 7.35 7.89 17.10
C THR A 292 7.86 7.43 15.73
N ARG A 293 8.22 6.16 15.56
CA ARG A 293 8.70 5.57 14.29
C ARG A 293 7.56 4.92 13.49
N ALA A 294 6.50 4.49 14.17
CA ALA A 294 5.30 3.92 13.56
C ALA A 294 4.50 4.91 12.69
N THR A 295 4.81 6.21 12.78
CA THR A 295 4.25 7.26 11.90
C THR A 295 4.91 7.25 10.51
N LEU A 296 6.12 6.68 10.39
CA LEU A 296 6.84 6.53 9.14
C LEU A 296 6.28 5.33 8.38
N ASN A 297 5.26 5.58 7.57
CA ASN A 297 4.63 4.56 6.73
C ASN A 297 5.01 4.76 5.26
N TYR A 298 5.10 3.65 4.53
CA TYR A 298 5.16 3.68 3.06
C TYR A 298 3.75 3.50 2.54
N MET A 299 3.28 4.44 1.72
CA MET A 299 2.07 4.28 0.92
C MET A 299 2.54 4.10 -0.52
N THR A 300 1.99 3.14 -1.24
CA THR A 300 2.27 2.98 -2.67
C THR A 300 1.75 4.20 -3.44
N LYS A 301 2.26 4.44 -4.65
CA LYS A 301 1.87 5.60 -5.47
C LYS A 301 0.36 5.71 -5.66
N ASP A 302 -0.33 4.59 -5.84
CA ASP A 302 -1.79 4.55 -6.02
C ASP A 302 -2.53 5.01 -4.76
N PHE A 303 -2.11 4.51 -3.58
CA PHE A 303 -2.71 4.90 -2.30
C PHE A 303 -2.37 6.36 -1.93
N HIS A 304 -1.19 6.85 -2.33
CA HIS A 304 -0.84 8.26 -2.20
C HIS A 304 -1.71 9.17 -3.07
N MET A 305 -2.03 8.76 -4.29
CA MET A 305 -2.87 9.50 -5.22
C MET A 305 -4.32 9.56 -4.74
N GLU A 306 -4.88 8.43 -4.31
CA GLU A 306 -6.22 8.34 -3.70
C GLU A 306 -6.33 9.23 -2.46
N LYS A 307 -5.33 9.18 -1.57
CA LYS A 307 -5.29 10.02 -0.38
C LYS A 307 -5.15 11.51 -0.70
N LEU A 308 -4.40 11.87 -1.75
CA LEU A 308 -4.28 13.26 -2.19
C LEU A 308 -5.60 13.77 -2.77
N GLU A 309 -6.32 12.91 -3.48
CA GLU A 309 -7.66 13.19 -4.00
C GLU A 309 -8.67 13.36 -2.86
N GLU A 310 -8.67 12.47 -1.86
CA GLU A 310 -9.49 12.61 -0.64
C GLU A 310 -9.21 13.93 0.10
N ILE A 311 -7.94 14.34 0.19
CA ILE A 311 -7.56 15.62 0.82
C ILE A 311 -8.09 16.81 0.01
N LYS A 312 -8.04 16.74 -1.33
CA LYS A 312 -8.60 17.78 -2.21
C LYS A 312 -10.11 17.89 -2.04
N GLU A 313 -10.81 16.76 -2.07
CA GLU A 313 -12.27 16.70 -1.85
C GLU A 313 -12.67 17.21 -0.46
N ARG A 314 -11.90 16.86 0.58
CA ARG A 314 -12.12 17.39 1.93
C ARG A 314 -11.98 18.90 1.97
N LYS A 315 -10.95 19.43 1.30
CA LYS A 315 -10.67 20.87 1.26
C LYS A 315 -11.80 21.62 0.56
N THR A 316 -12.26 21.13 -0.60
CA THR A 316 -13.37 21.74 -1.34
C THR A 316 -14.65 21.68 -0.51
N PHE A 317 -14.96 20.54 0.10
CA PHE A 317 -16.11 20.41 1.01
C PHE A 317 -16.07 21.42 2.16
N CYS A 318 -14.96 21.52 2.87
CA CYS A 318 -14.82 22.47 3.99
C CYS A 318 -14.99 23.92 3.52
N GLN A 319 -14.41 24.27 2.37
CA GLN A 319 -14.54 25.62 1.81
C GLN A 319 -16.00 25.95 1.47
N THR A 320 -16.69 25.07 0.73
CA THR A 320 -18.09 25.26 0.38
C THR A 320 -19.00 25.29 1.62
N TYR A 321 -18.72 24.46 2.62
CA TYR A 321 -19.48 24.45 3.88
C TYR A 321 -19.35 25.78 4.63
N VAL A 322 -18.13 26.32 4.76
CA VAL A 322 -17.90 27.61 5.41
C VAL A 322 -18.53 28.76 4.61
N GLU A 323 -18.39 28.76 3.28
CA GLU A 323 -19.03 29.76 2.41
C GLU A 323 -20.55 29.78 2.58
N ASN A 324 -21.19 28.60 2.67
CA ASN A 324 -22.63 28.49 2.92
C ASN A 324 -23.02 29.04 4.30
N LEU A 325 -22.26 28.73 5.36
CA LEU A 325 -22.51 29.27 6.70
C LEU A 325 -22.38 30.80 6.73
N VAL A 326 -21.37 31.34 6.07
CA VAL A 326 -21.17 32.80 5.98
C VAL A 326 -22.33 33.45 5.22
N LYS A 327 -22.76 32.85 4.12
CA LYS A 327 -23.90 33.33 3.34
C LYS A 327 -25.19 33.31 4.16
N GLU A 328 -25.47 32.22 4.86
CA GLU A 328 -26.65 32.10 5.72
C GLU A 328 -26.62 33.13 6.86
N ALA A 329 -25.47 33.32 7.50
CA ALA A 329 -25.31 34.33 8.53
C ALA A 329 -25.51 35.76 7.98
N ALA A 330 -24.99 36.06 6.79
CA ALA A 330 -25.18 37.34 6.12
C ALA A 330 -26.66 37.58 5.77
N ASP A 331 -27.35 36.57 5.24
CA ASP A 331 -28.78 36.65 4.90
C ASP A 331 -29.64 36.88 6.16
N ILE A 332 -29.34 36.18 7.26
CA ILE A 332 -30.00 36.39 8.56
C ILE A 332 -29.75 37.82 9.05
N ASN A 333 -28.51 38.32 8.95
CA ASN A 333 -28.19 39.68 9.36
C ASN A 333 -28.94 40.72 8.52
N MET A 334 -28.98 40.56 7.19
CA MET A 334 -29.73 41.47 6.30
C MET A 334 -31.23 41.48 6.61
N LYS A 335 -31.83 40.31 6.86
CA LYS A 335 -33.24 40.21 7.28
C LYS A 335 -33.47 40.91 8.62
N ASN A 336 -32.58 40.73 9.58
CA ASN A 336 -32.67 41.38 10.89
C ASN A 336 -32.56 42.90 10.76
N GLU A 337 -31.59 43.42 10.02
CA GLU A 337 -31.45 44.86 9.77
C GLU A 337 -32.69 45.46 9.09
N SER A 338 -33.26 44.74 8.12
CA SER A 338 -34.47 45.18 7.42
C SER A 338 -35.67 45.20 8.37
N LEU A 339 -35.81 44.18 9.21
CA LEU A 339 -36.85 44.12 10.24
C LEU A 339 -36.69 45.27 11.24
N GLN A 340 -35.48 45.57 11.71
CA GLN A 340 -35.23 46.68 12.64
C GLN A 340 -35.65 48.04 12.05
N LYS A 341 -35.50 48.23 10.74
CA LYS A 341 -35.96 49.46 10.04
C LYS A 341 -37.49 49.53 9.93
N LEU A 342 -38.15 48.41 9.66
CA LEU A 342 -39.61 48.33 9.45
C LEU A 342 -40.40 48.22 10.75
N TRP A 343 -39.80 47.67 11.81
CA TRP A 343 -40.45 47.33 13.07
C TRP A 343 -41.16 48.51 13.75
N PRO A 344 -40.56 49.71 13.85
CA PRO A 344 -41.25 50.85 14.47
C PRO A 344 -42.54 51.23 13.73
N GLN A 345 -42.52 51.20 12.39
CA GLN A 345 -43.69 51.53 11.57
C GLN A 345 -44.77 50.46 11.69
N MET A 346 -44.39 49.18 11.59
CA MET A 346 -45.33 48.07 11.79
C MET A 346 -45.97 48.12 13.18
N PHE A 347 -45.21 48.45 14.21
CA PHE A 347 -45.73 48.59 15.57
C PHE A 347 -46.72 49.75 15.69
N ILE A 348 -46.42 50.90 15.10
CA ILE A 348 -47.33 52.05 15.07
C ILE A 348 -48.63 51.69 14.34
N GLU A 349 -48.55 50.99 13.22
CA GLU A 349 -49.72 50.53 12.45
C GLU A 349 -50.56 49.54 13.26
N LEU A 350 -49.94 48.54 13.88
CA LEU A 350 -50.63 47.58 14.76
C LEU A 350 -51.37 48.28 15.90
N VAL A 351 -50.72 49.22 16.59
CA VAL A 351 -51.35 49.98 17.68
C VAL A 351 -52.46 50.87 17.15
N ARG A 352 -52.25 51.57 16.03
CA ARG A 352 -53.25 52.42 15.40
C ARG A 352 -54.49 51.62 15.01
N ASP A 353 -54.30 50.49 14.33
CA ASP A 353 -55.38 49.63 13.88
C ASP A 353 -56.16 49.08 15.06
N ALA A 354 -55.48 48.61 16.12
CA ALA A 354 -56.14 48.19 17.35
C ALA A 354 -56.97 49.32 18.00
N VAL A 355 -56.43 50.53 18.07
CA VAL A 355 -57.14 51.69 18.62
C VAL A 355 -58.35 52.08 17.75
N ILE A 356 -58.21 52.04 16.42
CA ILE A 356 -59.31 52.31 15.47
C ILE A 356 -60.41 51.25 15.63
N GLU A 357 -60.04 49.97 15.73
CA GLU A 357 -60.98 48.86 15.94
C GLU A 357 -61.82 49.08 17.19
N ILE A 358 -61.19 49.52 18.30
CA ILE A 358 -61.83 49.69 19.61
C ILE A 358 -62.59 51.03 19.73
N ARG A 359 -62.29 52.02 18.89
CA ARG A 359 -62.90 53.37 18.94
C ARG A 359 -64.44 53.32 18.89
N ASN A 360 -65.01 52.43 18.09
CA ASN A 360 -66.47 52.19 18.09
C ASN A 360 -66.79 50.92 18.90
N LYS A 361 -66.95 51.10 20.21
CA LYS A 361 -67.20 50.01 21.17
C LYS A 361 -68.35 49.08 20.77
N ASN A 362 -69.42 49.62 20.18
CA ASN A 362 -70.59 48.84 19.79
C ASN A 362 -70.33 47.96 18.57
N SER A 363 -69.63 48.48 17.55
CA SER A 363 -69.23 47.69 16.38
C SER A 363 -68.14 46.68 16.72
N TYR A 364 -67.17 47.07 17.56
CA TYR A 364 -66.11 46.18 18.05
C TYR A 364 -66.68 44.99 18.83
N MET A 365 -67.61 45.25 19.76
CA MET A 365 -68.27 44.19 20.53
C MET A 365 -69.04 43.22 19.65
N LYS A 366 -69.75 43.71 18.62
CA LYS A 366 -70.41 42.84 17.62
C LYS A 366 -69.39 42.00 16.84
N LEU A 367 -68.29 42.59 16.39
CA LEU A 367 -67.21 41.87 15.69
C LEU A 367 -66.56 40.81 16.58
N CYS A 368 -66.27 41.10 17.85
CA CYS A 368 -65.72 40.12 18.79
C CYS A 368 -66.71 38.97 19.05
N LEU A 369 -67.99 39.27 19.28
CA LEU A 369 -69.03 38.26 19.45
C LEU A 369 -69.19 37.38 18.21
N GLN A 370 -69.09 37.97 17.01
CA GLN A 370 -69.12 37.22 15.76
C GLN A 370 -67.88 36.34 15.60
N ARG A 371 -66.68 36.85 15.89
CA ARG A 371 -65.42 36.07 15.87
C ARG A 371 -65.47 34.87 16.84
N ILE A 372 -66.08 35.02 18.01
CA ILE A 372 -66.30 33.93 18.99
C ILE A 372 -67.33 32.91 18.47
N THR A 373 -68.33 33.37 17.73
CA THR A 373 -69.36 32.49 17.14
C THR A 373 -68.79 31.69 15.98
N ASP A 374 -67.99 32.32 15.13
CA ASP A 374 -67.31 31.69 13.99
C ASP A 374 -66.20 30.71 14.44
N GLN A 375 -65.59 30.93 15.61
CA GLN A 375 -64.63 29.98 16.23
C GLN A 375 -65.29 28.79 16.93
N LYS A 376 -66.62 28.78 17.07
CA LYS A 376 -67.39 27.66 17.67
C LYS A 376 -68.05 26.73 16.64
N GLN A 377 -67.88 27.00 15.34
CA GLN A 377 -68.06 26.03 14.26
C GLN A 377 -66.71 25.38 13.96
#